data_AF-T1G3N7-F1
#
_entry.id   AF-T1G3N7-F1
#
_cell.length_a   1.000
_cell.length_b   1.000
_cell.length_c   1.000
_cell.angle_alpha   90.00
_cell.angle_beta   90.00
_cell.angle_gamma   90.00
#
_symmetry.space_group_name_H-M   'P 1'
#
loop_
_entity.id
_entity.type
_entity.pdbx_description
1 polymer ?
#
loop_
_entity_poly.entity_id
_entity_poly.type
_entity_poly.pdbx_seq_one_letter_code
_entity_poly.pdbx_strand_id
1 'polypeptide(L)' 'IVIQQRIDGSQNFNQNWNVYKSGFGTYDKNFWLGLEKTHQSTTSADYRLRFEVLIKGV' A
#
# COMPACT_ATOMS: atom_id res chain seq x y z
N ILE A 1 7.24 1.24 -7.79
CA ILE A 1 6.04 1.95 -7.29
C ILE A 1 5.81 1.48 -5.86
N VAL A 2 5.55 2.40 -4.93
CA VAL A 2 5.16 2.05 -3.56
C VAL A 2 3.65 1.88 -3.54
N ILE A 3 3.18 0.67 -3.24
CA ILE A 3 1.75 0.33 -3.21
C ILE A 3 1.15 0.44 -1.81
N GLN A 4 2.00 0.40 -0.78
CA GLN A 4 1.61 0.48 0.62
C GLN A 4 2.76 1.11 1.41
N GLN A 5 2.43 1.95 2.38
CA GLN A 5 3.39 2.44 3.36
C GLN A 5 2.77 2.45 4.76
N ARG A 6 3.53 2.02 5.76
CA ARG A 6 3.20 2.16 7.19
C ARG A 6 4.38 2.77 7.94
N ILE A 7 4.22 4.02 8.36
CA ILE A 7 5.18 4.80 9.15
C ILE A 7 4.80 4.75 10.63
N ASP A 8 3.50 4.81 10.93
CA ASP A 8 2.97 4.83 12.30
C ASP A 8 1.52 4.28 12.37
N GLY A 9 0.86 4.46 13.52
CA GLY A 9 -0.51 4.03 13.79
C GLY A 9 -1.62 5.01 13.38
N SER A 10 -1.32 6.11 12.69
CA SER A 10 -2.29 7.19 12.42
C SER A 10 -3.38 6.85 11.40
N GLN A 11 -3.22 5.76 10.64
CA GLN A 11 -4.19 5.29 9.65
C GLN A 11 -4.73 3.91 10.03
N ASN A 12 -6.06 3.78 10.03
CA ASN A 12 -6.71 2.48 10.20
C ASN A 12 -6.63 1.65 8.92
N PHE A 13 -6.07 0.44 9.03
CA PHE A 13 -6.00 -0.57 7.96
C PHE A 13 -7.05 -1.68 8.10
N ASN A 14 -7.83 -1.68 9.19
CA ASN A 14 -9.03 -2.54 9.28
C ASN A 14 -10.17 -1.87 8.49
N GLN A 15 -10.19 -2.15 7.19
CA GLN A 15 -11.11 -1.55 6.21
C GLN A 15 -11.87 -2.63 5.43
N ASN A 16 -13.00 -2.27 4.85
CA ASN A 16 -13.79 -3.17 4.02
C ASN A 16 -13.19 -3.36 2.60
N TRP A 17 -13.73 -4.32 1.86
CA TRP A 17 -13.29 -4.65 0.50
C TRP A 17 -13.29 -3.46 -0.44
N ASN A 18 -14.36 -2.67 -0.47
CA ASN A 18 -14.49 -1.54 -1.40
C ASN A 18 -13.40 -0.49 -1.16
N VAL A 19 -13.06 -0.24 0.10
CA VAL A 19 -11.98 0.68 0.50
C VAL A 19 -10.61 0.12 0.08
N TYR A 20 -10.37 -1.18 0.24
CA TYR A 20 -9.15 -1.82 -0.28
C TYR A 20 -9.06 -1.82 -1.81
N LYS A 21 -10.20 -1.92 -2.49
CA LYS A 21 -10.27 -1.84 -3.96
C LYS A 21 -9.86 -0.44 -4.44
N SER A 22 -10.42 0.62 -3.87
CA SER A 22 -10.17 2.01 -4.27
C SER A 22 -8.82 2.57 -3.80
N GLY A 23 -8.33 2.10 -2.64
CA GLY A 23 -7.21 2.72 -1.93
C GLY A 23 -7.69 3.68 -0.85
N PHE A 24 -6.81 3.95 0.12
CA PHE A 24 -7.07 4.84 1.25
C PHE A 24 -5.77 5.36 1.88
N GLY A 25 -5.91 6.36 2.76
CA GLY A 25 -4.79 6.98 3.46
C GLY A 25 -4.19 8.16 2.70
N THR A 26 -3.04 8.64 3.17
CA THR A 26 -2.37 9.82 2.63
C THR A 26 -1.03 9.40 2.02
N TYR A 27 -0.85 9.72 0.74
CA TYR A 27 0.42 9.54 0.05
C TYR A 27 1.56 10.22 0.83
N ASP A 28 2.76 9.62 0.85
CA ASP A 28 3.92 10.00 1.68
C ASP A 28 3.74 9.85 3.21
N LYS A 29 2.62 9.27 3.67
CA LYS A 29 2.40 8.89 5.08
C LYS A 29 2.05 7.40 5.20
N ASN A 30 0.86 7.11 5.70
CA ASN A 30 0.30 5.76 5.75
C ASN A 30 -0.77 5.64 4.70
N PHE A 31 -0.58 4.76 3.72
CA PHE A 31 -1.55 4.59 2.64
C PHE A 31 -1.55 3.18 2.07
N TRP A 32 -2.64 2.89 1.36
CA TRP A 32 -2.82 1.76 0.46
C TRP A 32 -3.24 2.31 -0.90
N LEU A 33 -2.49 2.00 -1.96
CA LEU A 33 -2.70 2.54 -3.30
C LEU A 33 -4.07 2.16 -3.87
N GLY A 34 -4.55 0.95 -3.54
CA GLY A 34 -5.76 0.36 -4.08
C GLY A 34 -5.47 -0.83 -4.99
N LEU A 35 -6.26 -1.90 -4.87
CA LEU A 35 -6.10 -3.11 -5.66
C LEU A 35 -6.34 -2.87 -7.15
N GLU A 36 -7.32 -2.04 -7.51
CA GLU A 36 -7.66 -1.78 -8.92
C GLU A 36 -6.52 -1.06 -9.65
N LYS A 37 -5.92 -0.05 -9.01
CA LYS A 37 -4.74 0.66 -9.54
C LYS A 37 -3.51 -0.25 -9.60
N THR A 38 -3.34 -1.09 -8.59
CA THR A 38 -2.22 -2.06 -8.55
C THR A 38 -2.35 -3.05 -9.70
N HIS A 39 -3.53 -3.64 -9.89
CA HIS A 39 -3.82 -4.56 -10.99
C HIS A 39 -3.53 -3.92 -12.36
N GLN A 40 -4.05 -2.72 -12.62
CA GLN A 40 -3.79 -1.98 -13.85
C GLN A 40 -2.30 -1.69 -14.09
N SER A 41 -1.52 -1.50 -13.02
CA SER A 41 -0.08 -1.22 -13.12
C SER A 41 0.75 -2.49 -13.35
N THR A 42 0.23 -3.67 -12.98
CA THR A 42 0.95 -4.95 -13.10
C THR A 42 0.61 -5.73 -14.37
N THR A 43 -0.41 -5.33 -15.13
CA THR A 43 -0.82 -6.06 -16.34
C THR A 43 0.09 -5.86 -17.55
N SER A 44 0.93 -4.82 -17.54
CA SER A 44 1.75 -4.44 -18.71
C SER A 44 3.03 -5.26 -18.89
N ALA A 45 3.55 -5.89 -17.85
CA ALA A 45 4.81 -6.63 -17.87
C ALA A 45 4.97 -7.49 -16.61
N ASP A 46 6.07 -8.22 -16.52
CA ASP A 46 6.47 -8.89 -15.28
C ASP A 46 7.10 -7.90 -14.31
N TYR A 47 6.50 -7.78 -13.13
CA TYR A 47 6.98 -6.94 -12.05
C TYR A 47 7.43 -7.78 -10.85
N ARG A 48 8.41 -7.28 -10.10
CA ARG A 48 8.85 -7.88 -8.83
C ARG A 48 8.31 -7.08 -7.66
N LEU A 49 7.83 -7.78 -6.65
CA LEU A 49 7.39 -7.18 -5.39
C LEU A 49 8.56 -7.16 -4.40
N ARG A 50 8.78 -6.02 -3.76
CA ARG A 50 9.76 -5.85 -2.68
C ARG A 50 9.03 -5.43 -1.42
N PHE A 51 9.35 -6.08 -0.31
CA PHE A 51 8.94 -5.66 1.02
C PHE A 51 10.14 -5.03 1.74
N GLU A 52 9.93 -3.87 2.33
CA GLU A 52 10.90 -3.21 3.19
C GLU A 52 10.30 -3.11 4.59
N VAL A 53 11.07 -3.54 5.59
CA VAL A 53 10.67 -3.48 6.99
C VAL A 53 11.73 -2.67 7.72
N LEU A 54 11.30 -1.54 8.30
CA LEU A 54 12.13 -0.74 9.18
C LEU A 54 11.88 -1.18 10.61
N ILE A 55 12.82 -1.91 11.19
CA ILE A 55 12.81 -2.23 12.61
C ILE A 55 13.49 -1.05 13.32
N LYS A 56 12.73 -0.27 14.09
CA LYS A 56 13.33 0.71 15.01
C LYS A 56 13.83 -0.04 16.25
N GLY A 57 15.15 -0.23 16.34
CA GLY A 57 15.85 -0.67 17.54
C GLY A 57 16.38 -2.11 17.48
N VAL A 58 17.70 -2.23 17.33
CA VAL A 58 18.54 -2.65 18.46
C VAL A 58 18.96 -1.39 19.18
#